data_AF-A0A822XLE8-F1
#
_entry.id   AF-A0A822XLE8-F1
#
_cell.length_a   1.000
_cell.length_b   1.000
_cell.length_c   1.000
_cell.angle_alpha   90.00
_cell.angle_beta   90.00
_cell.angle_gamma   90.00
#
_symmetry.space_group_name_H-M   'P 1'
#
loop_
_entity.id
_entity.type
_entity.pdbx_description
1 polymer ?
#
loop_
_entity_poly.entity_id
_entity_poly.type
_entity_poly.pdbx_seq_one_letter_code
_entity_poly.pdbx_strand_id
1 'polypeptide(L)'
;MAFHRGDAVEICSTEEGFLGSYYAATVISPVGKSRVLVQYQTLLTSDESMPLREIIRAAEVRPTPPDVQVSDFSVFDEVDAFHNDGWWVGRITHIEGPLYYVYFSNTADEIAYPFSQLRVHQEWKKGKWVPLLKRR
;
A
#
# COMPACT_ATOMS: atom_id res chain seq x y z
N MET A 1 17.49 -0.08 -8.22
CA MET A 1 17.60 -0.54 -6.81
C MET A 1 17.76 -2.04 -6.83
N ALA A 2 18.64 -2.56 -5.98
CA ALA A 2 18.79 -3.99 -5.79
C ALA A 2 18.02 -4.38 -4.53
N PHE A 3 17.06 -5.30 -4.66
CA PHE A 3 16.35 -5.88 -3.53
C PHE A 3 17.13 -7.09 -3.04
N HIS A 4 17.34 -7.17 -1.73
CA HIS A 4 18.04 -8.25 -1.06
C HIS A 4 17.05 -9.14 -0.31
N ARG A 5 17.45 -10.38 -0.08
CA ARG A 5 16.67 -11.31 0.72
C ARG A 5 16.46 -10.73 2.13
N GLY A 6 15.21 -10.69 2.57
CA GLY A 6 14.81 -10.15 3.87
C GLY A 6 14.31 -8.70 3.82
N ASP A 7 14.47 -7.99 2.69
CA ASP A 7 13.96 -6.63 2.57
C ASP A 7 12.42 -6.61 2.69
N ALA A 8 11.91 -5.72 3.54
CA ALA A 8 10.49 -5.42 3.63
C ALA A 8 10.09 -4.46 2.50
N VAL A 9 9.08 -4.86 1.73
CA VAL A 9 8.65 -4.18 0.52
C VAL A 9 7.13 -4.12 0.44
N GLU A 10 6.63 -3.26 -0.44
CA GLU A 10 5.24 -3.25 -0.86
C GLU A 10 5.15 -3.54 -2.36
N ILE A 11 4.20 -4.39 -2.73
CA ILE A 11 3.86 -4.71 -4.11
C ILE A 11 2.79 -3.75 -4.59
N CYS A 12 3.12 -2.96 -5.61
CA CYS A 12 2.20 -2.07 -6.31
C CYS A 12 1.51 -2.87 -7.40
N SER A 13 0.28 -3.31 -7.16
CA SER A 13 -0.43 -4.12 -8.16
C SER A 13 -0.82 -3.26 -9.37
N THR A 14 -0.51 -3.76 -10.56
CA THR A 14 -0.94 -3.19 -11.84
C THR A 14 -2.11 -3.96 -12.45
N GLU A 15 -2.63 -4.96 -11.75
CA GLU A 15 -3.74 -5.78 -12.22
C GLU A 15 -5.06 -5.01 -12.13
N GLU A 16 -5.91 -5.20 -13.14
CA GLU A 16 -7.24 -4.60 -13.17
C GLU A 16 -8.04 -5.08 -11.94
N GLY A 17 -8.62 -4.14 -11.19
CA GLY A 17 -9.26 -4.41 -9.89
C GLY A 17 -8.35 -4.23 -8.66
N PHE A 18 -7.03 -4.29 -8.84
CA PHE A 18 -6.04 -4.05 -7.76
C PHE A 18 -5.21 -2.77 -7.99
N LEU A 19 -5.53 -2.00 -9.02
CA LEU A 19 -4.89 -0.72 -9.28
C LEU A 19 -4.97 0.18 -8.04
N GLY A 20 -3.83 0.77 -7.66
CA GLY A 20 -3.75 1.64 -6.48
C GLY A 20 -3.73 0.90 -5.14
N SER A 21 -3.53 -0.42 -5.14
CA SER A 21 -3.28 -1.21 -3.92
C SER A 21 -1.79 -1.47 -3.69
N TYR A 22 -1.42 -1.53 -2.41
CA TYR A 22 -0.10 -1.90 -1.95
C TYR A 22 -0.18 -3.05 -0.95
N TYR A 23 0.43 -4.18 -1.30
CA TYR A 23 0.45 -5.36 -0.44
C TYR A 23 1.83 -5.52 0.21
N ALA A 24 1.84 -5.66 1.54
CA ALA A 24 3.07 -5.84 2.29
C ALA A 24 3.68 -7.22 2.01
N ALA A 25 4.97 -7.26 1.72
CA ALA A 25 5.69 -8.48 1.39
C ALA A 25 7.15 -8.42 1.84
N THR A 26 7.80 -9.58 1.85
CA THR A 26 9.22 -9.74 2.15
C THR A 26 9.91 -10.38 0.96
N VAL A 27 11.06 -9.83 0.56
CA VAL A 27 11.86 -10.37 -0.54
C VAL A 27 12.50 -11.69 -0.11
N ILE A 28 12.24 -12.76 -0.85
CA ILE A 28 12.84 -14.09 -0.62
C ILE A 28 14.12 -14.25 -1.43
N SER A 29 14.09 -13.90 -2.71
CA SER A 29 15.26 -13.94 -3.59
C SER A 29 15.05 -13.14 -4.87
N PRO A 30 16.12 -12.58 -5.46
CA PRO A 30 16.07 -12.07 -6.83
C PRO A 30 15.90 -13.22 -7.82
N VAL A 31 15.13 -12.98 -8.89
CA VAL A 31 14.91 -13.94 -9.99
C VAL A 31 15.34 -13.28 -11.29
N GLY A 32 16.54 -13.63 -11.77
CA GLY A 32 17.14 -12.99 -12.95
C GLY A 32 17.47 -11.51 -12.70
N LYS A 33 17.30 -10.67 -13.72
CA LYS A 33 17.71 -9.25 -13.67
C LYS A 33 16.59 -8.26 -13.29
N SER A 34 15.33 -8.65 -13.44
CA SER A 34 14.19 -7.71 -13.39
C SER A 34 12.99 -8.25 -12.60
N ARG A 35 13.15 -9.38 -11.91
CA ARG A 35 12.08 -9.99 -11.10
C ARG A 35 12.60 -10.38 -9.73
N VAL A 36 11.69 -10.51 -8.79
CA VAL A 36 11.97 -10.86 -7.41
C VAL A 36 10.87 -11.80 -6.94
N LEU A 37 11.26 -12.87 -6.24
CA LEU A 37 10.34 -13.73 -5.51
C LEU A 37 10.05 -13.05 -4.17
N VAL A 38 8.79 -12.74 -3.92
CA VAL A 38 8.33 -12.20 -2.65
C VAL A 38 7.44 -13.19 -1.93
N GLN A 39 7.29 -12.99 -0.62
CA GLN A 39 6.28 -13.63 0.20
C GLN A 39 5.41 -12.53 0.80
N TYR A 40 4.11 -12.55 0.54
CA TYR A 40 3.18 -11.61 1.15
C TYR A 40 3.06 -11.84 2.65
N GLN A 41 2.77 -10.76 3.39
CA GLN A 41 2.58 -10.81 4.84
C GLN A 41 1.15 -11.17 5.23
N THR A 42 0.18 -10.70 4.43
CA THR A 42 -1.25 -10.78 4.72
C THR A 42 -2.00 -11.72 3.77
N LEU A 43 -1.51 -11.91 2.54
CA LEU A 43 -2.12 -12.84 1.57
C LEU A 43 -1.65 -14.28 1.79
N LEU A 44 -2.61 -15.21 1.77
CA LEU A 44 -2.38 -16.65 1.90
C LEU A 44 -2.62 -17.38 0.57
N THR A 45 -2.17 -18.63 0.49
CA THR A 45 -2.51 -19.55 -0.60
C THR A 45 -4.01 -19.85 -0.60
N SER A 46 -4.53 -20.41 -1.71
CA SER A 46 -5.97 -20.71 -1.84
C SER A 46 -6.51 -21.71 -0.82
N ASP A 47 -5.63 -22.54 -0.26
CA ASP A 47 -5.92 -23.48 0.83
C ASP A 47 -5.61 -22.90 2.23
N GLU A 48 -5.25 -21.61 2.31
CA GLU A 48 -4.89 -20.85 3.51
C GLU A 48 -3.78 -21.49 4.36
N SER A 49 -3.03 -22.44 3.80
CA SER A 49 -2.05 -23.22 4.54
C SER A 49 -0.73 -22.47 4.77
N MET A 50 -0.41 -21.50 3.91
CA MET A 50 0.82 -20.74 4.00
C MET A 50 0.72 -19.36 3.35
N PRO A 51 1.65 -18.43 3.68
CA PRO A 51 1.73 -17.14 2.99
C PRO A 51 1.98 -17.29 1.49
N LEU A 52 1.25 -16.50 0.70
CA LEU A 52 1.36 -16.49 -0.75
C LEU A 52 2.75 -16.03 -1.19
N ARG A 53 3.31 -16.69 -2.21
CA ARG A 53 4.59 -16.33 -2.83
C ARG A 53 4.43 -16.15 -4.32
N GLU A 54 4.97 -15.06 -4.84
CA GLU A 54 4.85 -14.71 -6.25
C GLU A 54 6.14 -14.11 -6.80
N ILE A 55 6.33 -14.29 -8.11
CA ILE A 55 7.44 -13.69 -8.85
C ILE A 55 6.93 -12.39 -9.48
N ILE A 56 7.30 -11.27 -8.87
CA ILE A 56 6.85 -9.94 -9.25
C ILE A 56 7.94 -9.21 -10.03
N ARG A 57 7.56 -8.28 -10.93
CA ARG A 57 8.54 -7.43 -11.61
C ARG A 57 9.13 -6.46 -10.60
N ALA A 58 10.45 -6.27 -10.61
CA ALA A 58 11.12 -5.33 -9.72
C ALA A 58 10.63 -3.88 -9.87
N ALA A 59 9.98 -3.54 -10.99
CA ALA A 59 9.34 -2.23 -11.23
C ALA A 59 8.01 -2.04 -10.47
N GLU A 60 7.35 -3.14 -10.09
CA GLU A 60 6.10 -3.17 -9.30
C GLU A 60 6.42 -3.24 -7.79
N VAL A 61 7.70 -3.25 -7.40
CA VAL A 61 8.12 -3.32 -6.00
C VAL A 61 8.65 -1.97 -5.55
N ARG A 62 8.20 -1.50 -4.38
CA ARG A 62 8.78 -0.38 -3.65
C ARG A 62 9.21 -0.82 -2.24
N PRO A 63 10.15 -0.15 -1.57
CA PRO A 63 10.41 -0.42 -0.16
C PRO A 63 9.15 -0.21 0.70
N THR A 64 9.14 -0.65 1.94
CA THR A 64 8.09 -0.22 2.88
C THR A 64 8.22 1.28 3.17
N PRO A 65 7.11 2.05 3.12
CA PRO A 65 7.14 3.47 3.44
C PRO A 65 7.55 3.70 4.91
N PRO A 66 8.27 4.80 5.21
CA PRO A 66 8.52 5.19 6.57
C PRO A 66 7.20 5.59 7.22
N ASP A 67 7.14 5.42 8.54
CA ASP A 67 5.99 5.86 9.31
C ASP A 67 5.98 7.40 9.38
N VAL A 68 4.86 8.01 8.97
CA VAL A 68 4.65 9.45 8.98
C VAL A 68 3.62 9.76 10.05
N GLN A 69 4.12 10.26 11.17
CA GLN A 69 3.29 10.59 12.33
C GLN A 69 2.44 11.84 12.03
N VAL A 70 1.13 11.66 12.05
CA VAL A 70 0.11 12.73 11.98
C VAL A 70 -0.85 12.56 13.16
N SER A 71 -1.43 13.66 13.63
CA SER A 71 -2.44 13.64 14.70
C SER A 71 -3.85 13.38 14.19
N ASP A 72 -4.11 13.75 12.94
CA ASP A 72 -5.42 13.81 12.32
C ASP A 72 -5.25 13.92 10.80
N PHE A 73 -6.36 13.71 10.08
CA PHE A 73 -6.44 13.97 8.65
C PHE A 73 -7.50 15.02 8.35
N SER A 74 -7.37 15.69 7.22
CA SER A 74 -8.33 16.67 6.72
C SER A 74 -9.10 16.17 5.51
N VAL A 75 -10.27 16.75 5.27
CA VAL A 75 -11.00 16.56 4.01
C VAL A 75 -10.09 16.96 2.85
N PHE A 76 -10.09 16.14 1.80
CA PHE A 76 -9.25 16.16 0.61
C PHE A 76 -7.80 15.67 0.77
N ASP A 77 -7.39 15.22 1.95
CA ASP A 77 -6.11 14.53 2.10
C ASP A 77 -6.14 13.19 1.35
N GLU A 78 -5.01 12.86 0.73
CA GLU A 78 -4.77 11.56 0.13
C GLU A 78 -4.17 10.62 1.18
N VAL A 79 -4.81 9.47 1.34
CA VAL A 79 -4.49 8.47 2.36
C VAL A 79 -4.41 7.10 1.73
N ASP A 80 -3.64 6.22 2.36
CA ASP A 80 -3.77 4.80 2.13
C ASP A 80 -4.68 4.22 3.23
N ALA A 81 -5.77 3.57 2.83
CA ALA A 81 -6.68 2.87 3.74
C ALA A 81 -6.38 1.38 3.75
N PHE A 82 -6.29 0.77 4.94
CA PHE A 82 -6.08 -0.66 5.06
C PHE A 82 -7.40 -1.42 4.87
N HIS A 83 -7.51 -2.17 3.77
CA HIS A 83 -8.71 -2.91 3.38
C HIS A 83 -8.32 -4.14 2.57
N ASN A 84 -8.99 -5.28 2.76
CA ASN A 84 -8.73 -6.53 2.03
C ASN A 84 -7.23 -6.87 1.99
N ASP A 85 -6.61 -6.87 3.16
CA ASP A 85 -5.21 -7.25 3.38
C ASP A 85 -4.15 -6.36 2.69
N GLY A 86 -4.57 -5.23 2.13
CA GLY A 86 -3.71 -4.28 1.43
C GLY A 86 -4.01 -2.82 1.80
N TRP A 87 -3.12 -1.94 1.35
CA TRP A 87 -3.25 -0.49 1.48
C TRP A 87 -3.78 0.09 0.18
N TRP A 88 -4.91 0.78 0.22
CA TRP A 88 -5.60 1.30 -0.96
C TRP A 88 -5.57 2.82 -0.97
N VAL A 89 -5.11 3.39 -2.08
CA VAL A 89 -5.08 4.85 -2.27
C VAL A 89 -6.51 5.37 -2.36
N GLY A 90 -6.84 6.31 -1.48
CA GLY A 90 -8.11 7.01 -1.48
C GLY A 90 -7.96 8.46 -1.05
N ARG A 91 -9.06 9.19 -1.12
CA ARG A 91 -9.12 10.58 -0.67
C ARG A 91 -10.23 10.75 0.36
N ILE A 92 -9.94 11.49 1.43
CA ILE A 92 -10.96 11.80 2.43
C ILE A 92 -11.97 12.78 1.84
N THR A 93 -13.25 12.43 1.85
CA THR A 93 -14.36 13.26 1.36
C THR A 93 -15.16 13.89 2.48
N HIS A 94 -15.29 13.18 3.61
CA HIS A 94 -16.00 13.64 4.79
C HIS A 94 -15.42 13.01 6.08
N ILE A 95 -15.67 13.66 7.21
CA ILE A 95 -15.26 13.22 8.55
C ILE A 95 -16.49 13.35 9.45
N GLU A 96 -16.89 12.24 10.08
CA GLU A 96 -18.03 12.19 10.99
C GLU A 96 -17.59 11.55 12.31
N GLY A 97 -17.47 12.37 13.36
CA GLY A 97 -16.96 11.92 14.66
C GLY A 97 -15.54 11.33 14.55
N PRO A 98 -15.32 10.06 14.95
CA PRO A 98 -14.01 9.41 14.85
C PRO A 98 -13.73 8.77 13.48
N LEU A 99 -14.68 8.83 12.53
CA LEU A 99 -14.61 8.14 11.25
C LEU A 99 -14.24 9.09 10.12
N TYR A 100 -13.38 8.61 9.24
CA TYR A 100 -12.93 9.26 8.02
C TYR A 100 -13.53 8.51 6.83
N TYR A 101 -14.34 9.20 6.02
CA TYR A 101 -14.92 8.66 4.80
C TYR A 101 -13.92 8.82 3.68
N VAL A 102 -13.48 7.69 3.12
CA VAL A 102 -12.46 7.62 2.07
C VAL A 102 -13.12 7.19 0.77
N TYR A 103 -12.97 8.01 -0.25
CA TYR A 103 -13.41 7.74 -1.61
C TYR A 103 -12.30 7.08 -2.44
N PHE A 104 -12.63 5.96 -3.08
CA PHE A 104 -11.74 5.22 -3.96
C PHE A 104 -12.11 5.48 -5.42
N SER A 105 -11.26 6.25 -6.11
CA SER A 105 -11.55 6.65 -7.50
C SER A 105 -11.66 5.48 -8.50
N ASN A 106 -11.06 4.33 -8.19
CA ASN A 106 -11.07 3.17 -9.07
C ASN A 106 -12.39 2.40 -9.04
N THR A 107 -13.07 2.36 -7.89
CA THR A 107 -14.34 1.64 -7.71
C THR A 107 -15.54 2.57 -7.56
N ALA A 108 -15.29 3.87 -7.35
CA ALA A 108 -16.27 4.88 -6.97
C ALA A 108 -16.97 4.62 -5.63
N ASP A 109 -16.38 3.77 -4.79
CA ASP A 109 -16.87 3.50 -3.44
C ASP A 109 -16.44 4.60 -2.46
N GLU A 110 -17.26 4.81 -1.44
CA GLU A 110 -16.93 5.61 -0.27
C GLU A 110 -17.14 4.77 0.99
N ILE A 111 -16.09 4.61 1.80
CA ILE A 111 -16.09 3.73 2.97
C ILE A 111 -15.54 4.48 4.18
N ALA A 112 -16.17 4.26 5.33
CA ALA A 112 -15.75 4.87 6.60
C ALA A 112 -14.66 4.04 7.29
N TYR A 113 -13.57 4.69 7.65
CA TYR A 113 -12.43 4.09 8.36
C TYR A 113 -12.10 4.82 9.66
N PRO A 114 -11.67 4.12 10.72
CA PRO A 114 -11.06 4.76 11.87
C PRO A 114 -9.65 5.25 11.53
N PHE A 115 -9.15 6.24 12.27
CA PHE A 115 -7.79 6.77 12.13
C PHE A 115 -6.71 5.67 12.08
N SER A 116 -6.85 4.61 12.89
CA SER A 116 -5.89 3.51 12.99
C SER A 116 -5.76 2.63 11.75
N GLN A 117 -6.70 2.73 10.80
CA GLN A 117 -6.64 2.02 9.52
C GLN A 117 -6.20 2.92 8.36
N LEU A 118 -5.84 4.17 8.66
CA LEU A 118 -5.36 5.13 7.68
C LEU A 118 -3.88 5.43 7.93
N ARG A 119 -3.16 5.68 6.84
CA ARG A 119 -1.83 6.28 6.88
C ARG A 119 -1.71 7.33 5.79
N VAL A 120 -0.73 8.21 5.94
CA VAL A 120 -0.38 9.20 4.92
C VAL A 120 0.00 8.50 3.63
N HIS A 121 -0.65 8.86 2.52
CA HIS A 121 -0.25 8.36 1.21
C HIS A 121 1.15 8.89 0.84
N GLN A 122 2.03 7.99 0.41
CA GLN A 122 3.41 8.31 0.03
C GLN A 122 3.73 7.68 -1.32
N GLU A 123 4.37 8.45 -2.19
CA GLU A 123 4.89 7.96 -3.47
C GLU A 123 6.39 7.69 -3.37
N TRP A 124 6.83 6.59 -3.98
CA TRP A 124 8.24 6.27 -4.13
C TRP A 124 8.76 6.81 -5.47
N LYS A 125 9.48 7.93 -5.45
CA LYS A 125 9.97 8.61 -6.66
C LYS A 125 11.47 8.80 -6.61
N LYS A 126 12.19 8.31 -7.63
CA LYS A 126 13.65 8.44 -7.79
C LYS A 126 14.44 8.04 -6.53
N GLY A 127 13.98 7.01 -5.84
CA GLY A 127 14.61 6.48 -4.62
C GLY A 127 14.39 7.30 -3.35
N LYS A 128 13.34 8.14 -3.31
CA LYS A 128 12.93 8.90 -2.13
C LYS A 128 11.42 8.78 -1.92
N TRP A 129 11.02 8.79 -0.66
CA TRP A 129 9.62 8.87 -0.25
C TRP A 129 9.14 10.32 -0.31
N VAL A 130 7.99 10.52 -0.95
CA VAL A 130 7.34 11.82 -1.08
C VAL A 130 5.94 11.69 -0.49
N PRO A 131 5.67 12.27 0.70
CA PRO A 131 4.32 12.29 1.26
C PRO A 131 3.45 13.28 0.48
N LEU A 132 2.21 12.89 0.18
CA LEU A 132 1.21 13.73 -0.48
C LEU A 132 0.28 14.42 0.54
N LEU A 133 0.88 15.01 1.58
CA LEU A 133 0.18 15.89 2.51
C LEU A 133 0.10 17.30 1.94
N LYS A 134 -1.13 17.83 1.79
CA LYS A 134 -1.30 19.26 1.54
C LYS A 134 -1.12 19.99 2.86
N ARG A 135 0.10 20.44 3.15
CA ARG A 135 0.33 21.39 4.25
C ARG A 135 -0.39 22.69 3.90
N ARG A 136 -1.36 23.08 4.72
CA ARG A 136 -1.88 24.45 4.75
C ARG A 136 -0.82 25.41 5.26
#